data_AF-A0A8T3KRY9-F1
#
_entry.id   AF-A0A8T3KRY9-F1
#
_cell.length_a   1.000
_cell.length_b   1.000
_cell.length_c   1.000
_cell.angle_alpha   90.00
_cell.angle_beta   90.00
_cell.angle_gamma   90.00
#
_symmetry.space_group_name_H-M   'P 1'
#
loop_
_entity.id
_entity.type
_entity.pdbx_description
1 polymer ?
#
loop_
_entity_poly.entity_id
_entity_poly.type
_entity_poly.pdbx_seq_one_letter_code
_entity_poly.pdbx_strand_id
1 'polypeptide(L)'
;MVVFGPVPSRRLGRSLGINNIPPKICSYSCVYCQIGRTNRMQIERCGFYKPAVITNASLLWMDEVKKDLMKADWVSLKIDAADKDTWRRVDRPHGYLNIDKIMTGTIDFAKSFKGILVTETMLVSGYNDKKECIDGIGKYLGKLKPSKAYLLVPTRPPAESCVQRPSTQELKEAFNTIRNLAHVEVECITGDEGESFFFTDDIINDLLSIISVHPVREDVIDKLLKDRNLDRTIINNLIQQNIIEEFMYENKKFFIRKSGERSTGNETNSAKSSSST
;
A
#
# COMPACT_ATOMS: atom_id res chain seq x y z
N MET A 1 -14.21 10.49 1.59
CA MET A 1 -14.46 9.27 0.79
C MET A 1 -14.75 8.13 1.75
N VAL A 2 -15.73 7.28 1.45
CA VAL A 2 -16.05 6.10 2.26
C VAL A 2 -15.99 4.88 1.35
N VAL A 3 -15.20 3.88 1.74
CA VAL A 3 -15.19 2.55 1.13
C VAL A 3 -15.98 1.64 2.06
N PHE A 4 -16.84 0.79 1.51
CA PHE A 4 -17.66 -0.14 2.30
C PHE A 4 -17.80 -1.49 1.60
N GLY A 5 -17.78 -2.55 2.40
CA GLY A 5 -17.75 -3.93 1.93
C GLY A 5 -16.40 -4.62 2.15
N PRO A 6 -16.21 -5.84 1.61
CA PRO A 6 -17.09 -6.52 0.65
C PRO A 6 -18.42 -6.96 1.26
N VAL A 7 -19.56 -6.54 0.68
CA VAL A 7 -20.90 -6.97 1.12
C VAL A 7 -21.50 -8.03 0.19
N PRO A 8 -22.35 -8.96 0.69
CA PRO A 8 -23.08 -9.90 -0.15
C PRO A 8 -23.95 -9.17 -1.19
N SER A 9 -23.65 -9.39 -2.46
CA SER A 9 -24.42 -8.85 -3.58
C SER A 9 -25.39 -9.90 -4.09
N ARG A 10 -26.69 -9.59 -4.08
CA ARG A 10 -27.71 -10.46 -4.69
C ARG A 10 -27.53 -10.66 -6.21
N ARG A 11 -26.72 -9.82 -6.87
CA ARG A 11 -26.50 -9.85 -8.32
C ARG A 11 -25.16 -10.46 -8.72
N LEU A 12 -24.11 -10.21 -7.93
CA LEU A 12 -22.71 -10.53 -8.28
C LEU A 12 -21.99 -11.37 -7.21
N GLY A 13 -22.71 -11.84 -6.19
CA GLY A 13 -22.15 -12.58 -5.05
C GLY A 13 -21.49 -11.66 -4.02
N ARG A 14 -20.51 -10.86 -4.42
CA ARG A 14 -19.85 -9.86 -3.55
C ARG A 14 -19.74 -8.51 -4.24
N SER A 15 -19.78 -7.42 -3.48
CA SER A 15 -19.57 -6.06 -4.00
C SER A 15 -18.79 -5.19 -3.02
N LEU A 16 -17.88 -4.39 -3.56
CA LEU A 16 -17.20 -3.31 -2.85
C LEU A 16 -17.78 -1.97 -3.33
N GLY A 17 -18.29 -1.17 -2.40
CA GLY A 17 -18.80 0.16 -2.68
C GLY A 17 -17.74 1.23 -2.40
N ILE A 18 -17.60 2.18 -3.31
CA ILE A 18 -16.76 3.37 -3.12
C ILE A 18 -17.65 4.59 -3.28
N ASN A 19 -17.83 5.36 -2.21
CA ASN A 19 -18.52 6.64 -2.25
C ASN A 19 -17.49 7.77 -2.18
N ASN A 20 -17.27 8.41 -3.33
CA ASN A 20 -16.40 9.57 -3.50
C ASN A 20 -17.18 10.90 -3.48
N ILE A 21 -18.43 10.90 -3.04
CA ILE A 21 -19.28 12.09 -2.91
C ILE A 21 -19.59 12.34 -1.43
N PRO A 22 -19.50 13.59 -0.92
CA PRO A 22 -19.92 13.93 0.43
C PRO A 22 -21.39 13.55 0.68
N PRO A 23 -21.78 13.27 1.93
CA PRO A 23 -23.14 12.89 2.26
C PRO A 23 -24.17 13.89 1.71
N LYS A 24 -25.24 13.34 1.11
CA LYS A 24 -26.44 14.10 0.69
C LYS A 24 -26.21 15.18 -0.36
N ILE A 25 -25.18 15.01 -1.21
CA ILE A 25 -25.03 15.72 -2.48
C ILE A 25 -25.46 14.78 -3.61
N CYS A 26 -26.55 15.08 -4.31
CA CYS A 26 -27.09 14.22 -5.37
C CYS A 26 -27.95 15.02 -6.35
N SER A 27 -28.06 14.58 -7.60
CA SER A 27 -29.01 15.14 -8.57
C SER A 27 -30.47 14.73 -8.32
N TYR A 28 -30.71 13.83 -7.36
CA TYR A 28 -32.03 13.32 -6.98
C TYR A 28 -32.26 13.36 -5.45
N SER A 29 -33.53 13.40 -5.03
CA SER A 29 -33.95 13.24 -3.64
C SER A 29 -35.03 12.16 -3.51
N CYS A 30 -34.66 10.91 -3.83
CA CYS A 30 -35.58 9.78 -3.89
C CYS A 30 -36.33 9.53 -2.56
N VAL A 31 -37.63 9.25 -2.64
CA VAL A 31 -38.48 8.90 -1.48
C VAL A 31 -38.06 7.63 -0.76
N TYR A 32 -37.34 6.74 -1.45
CA TYR A 32 -36.82 5.47 -0.94
C TYR A 32 -35.34 5.55 -0.50
N CYS A 33 -34.73 6.74 -0.48
CA CYS A 33 -33.33 6.87 -0.08
C CYS A 33 -33.17 6.54 1.42
N GLN A 34 -32.53 5.41 1.72
CA GLN A 34 -32.27 4.96 3.10
C GLN A 34 -31.33 5.89 3.87
N ILE A 35 -30.55 6.73 3.18
CA ILE A 35 -29.67 7.76 3.77
C ILE A 35 -30.46 9.08 4.05
N GLY A 36 -31.78 9.12 3.83
CA GLY A 36 -32.63 10.28 4.09
C GLY A 36 -32.88 11.21 2.89
N ARG A 37 -33.47 12.40 3.11
CA ARG A 37 -33.74 13.41 2.06
C ARG A 37 -32.49 14.16 1.65
N THR A 38 -32.31 14.47 0.36
CA THR A 38 -31.12 15.16 -0.16
C THR A 38 -31.09 16.62 0.32
N ASN A 39 -29.97 17.05 0.90
CA ASN A 39 -29.82 18.40 1.47
C ASN A 39 -29.24 19.39 0.46
N ARG A 40 -28.46 18.90 -0.50
CA ARG A 40 -27.84 19.71 -1.54
C ARG A 40 -28.02 19.05 -2.91
N MET A 41 -28.96 19.56 -3.69
CA MET A 41 -29.17 19.10 -5.05
C MET A 41 -28.28 19.89 -6.02
N GLN A 42 -27.55 19.19 -6.89
CA GLN A 42 -26.76 19.81 -7.95
C GLN A 42 -26.62 18.87 -9.15
N ILE A 43 -26.47 19.47 -10.33
CA ILE A 43 -26.29 18.76 -11.60
C ILE A 43 -24.95 19.07 -12.27
N GLU A 44 -24.25 20.11 -11.80
CA GLU A 44 -22.95 20.50 -12.30
C GLU A 44 -21.88 19.52 -11.81
N ARG A 45 -20.99 19.13 -12.73
CA ARG A 45 -19.85 18.26 -12.40
C ARG A 45 -18.78 19.07 -11.71
N CYS A 46 -18.33 18.60 -10.55
CA CYS A 46 -17.21 19.20 -9.82
C CYS A 46 -16.36 18.13 -9.15
N GLY A 47 -15.12 18.47 -8.82
CA GLY A 47 -14.26 17.63 -7.97
C GLY A 47 -14.67 17.78 -6.51
N PHE A 48 -14.97 16.67 -5.84
CA PHE A 48 -15.27 16.67 -4.40
C PHE A 48 -14.03 16.50 -3.52
N TYR A 49 -12.98 15.92 -4.08
CA TYR A 49 -11.71 15.63 -3.44
C TYR A 49 -10.59 15.80 -4.46
N LYS A 50 -9.39 16.11 -3.98
CA LYS A 50 -8.17 16.13 -4.79
C LYS A 50 -7.56 14.73 -4.84
N PRO A 51 -7.48 14.06 -6.00
CA PRO A 51 -6.91 12.71 -6.07
C PRO A 51 -5.41 12.72 -5.77
N ALA A 52 -5.00 11.80 -4.92
CA ALA A 52 -3.61 11.49 -4.62
C ALA A 52 -3.29 10.07 -5.11
N VAL A 53 -2.10 9.87 -5.67
CA VAL A 53 -1.63 8.55 -6.11
C VAL A 53 -0.29 8.24 -5.48
N ILE A 54 -0.19 7.10 -4.79
CA ILE A 54 1.07 6.52 -4.32
C ILE A 54 1.42 5.39 -5.29
N THR A 55 2.63 5.40 -5.86
CA THR A 55 3.03 4.44 -6.88
C THR A 55 4.46 3.95 -6.66
N ASN A 56 4.72 2.69 -7.01
CA ASN A 56 6.06 2.11 -7.02
C ASN A 56 6.94 2.63 -8.19
N ALA A 57 6.40 3.51 -9.04
CA ALA A 57 7.06 4.15 -10.18
C ALA A 57 7.58 3.22 -11.30
N SER A 58 7.43 1.91 -11.18
CA SER A 58 8.08 0.89 -12.03
C SER A 58 7.77 1.00 -13.53
N LEU A 59 6.67 1.64 -13.90
CA LEU A 59 6.23 1.82 -15.28
C LEU A 59 6.21 3.30 -15.74
N LEU A 60 6.77 4.24 -14.96
CA LEU A 60 6.77 5.67 -15.31
C LEU A 60 7.60 6.02 -16.56
N TRP A 61 8.25 5.04 -17.19
CA TRP A 61 8.88 5.21 -18.50
C TRP A 61 7.87 5.14 -19.66
N MET A 62 6.66 4.60 -19.43
CA MET A 62 5.58 4.50 -20.41
C MET A 62 4.75 5.78 -20.45
N ASP A 63 4.51 6.34 -21.64
CA ASP A 63 3.80 7.61 -21.78
C ASP A 63 2.31 7.54 -21.41
N GLU A 64 1.68 6.38 -21.59
CA GLU A 64 0.30 6.15 -21.16
C GLU A 64 0.16 6.25 -19.63
N VAL A 65 1.10 5.65 -18.89
CA VAL A 65 1.13 5.71 -17.42
C VAL A 65 1.37 7.14 -16.94
N LYS A 66 2.31 7.86 -17.58
CA LYS A 66 2.53 9.28 -17.28
C LYS A 66 1.24 10.08 -17.49
N LYS A 67 0.56 9.91 -18.64
CA LYS A 67 -0.68 10.62 -18.99
C LYS A 67 -1.80 10.38 -17.98
N ASP A 68 -1.91 9.17 -17.44
CA ASP A 68 -2.90 8.87 -16.42
C ASP A 68 -2.55 9.50 -15.07
N LEU A 69 -1.28 9.47 -14.67
CA LEU A 69 -0.82 10.14 -13.45
C LEU A 69 -0.91 11.67 -13.50
N MET A 70 -0.82 12.28 -14.69
CA MET A 70 -1.01 13.71 -14.88
C MET A 70 -2.40 14.22 -14.43
N LYS A 71 -3.38 13.33 -14.25
CA LYS A 71 -4.73 13.67 -13.77
C LYS A 71 -4.81 13.82 -12.24
N ALA A 72 -3.78 13.40 -11.50
CA ALA A 72 -3.74 13.51 -10.05
C ALA A 72 -3.27 14.89 -9.59
N ASP A 73 -3.75 15.35 -8.44
CA ASP A 73 -3.29 16.58 -7.79
C ASP A 73 -1.99 16.36 -7.01
N TRP A 74 -1.75 15.13 -6.56
CA TRP A 74 -0.61 14.75 -5.74
C TRP A 74 -0.11 13.35 -6.12
N VAL A 75 1.20 13.18 -6.27
CA VAL A 75 1.81 11.89 -6.62
C VAL A 75 3.01 11.62 -5.71
N SER A 76 3.04 10.44 -5.10
CA SER A 76 4.19 9.91 -4.36
C SER A 76 4.86 8.80 -5.13
N LEU A 77 6.16 8.97 -5.38
CA LEU A 77 6.99 7.98 -6.06
C LEU A 77 7.87 7.23 -5.04
N LYS A 78 7.76 5.90 -5.02
CA LYS A 78 8.68 5.05 -4.27
C LYS A 78 10.07 5.06 -4.92
N ILE A 79 11.09 5.45 -4.16
CA ILE A 79 12.50 5.48 -4.55
C ILE A 79 13.33 4.82 -3.44
N ASP A 80 13.39 3.50 -3.42
CA ASP A 80 14.10 2.75 -2.37
C ASP A 80 15.59 2.56 -2.66
N ALA A 81 16.02 2.82 -3.89
CA ALA A 81 17.40 2.70 -4.35
C ALA A 81 17.69 3.63 -5.53
N ALA A 82 18.96 4.02 -5.68
CA ALA A 82 19.45 4.81 -6.81
C ALA A 82 20.46 4.03 -7.69
N ASP A 83 20.66 2.75 -7.38
CA ASP A 83 21.55 1.84 -8.12
C ASP A 83 20.90 0.46 -8.26
N LYS A 84 21.34 -0.28 -9.27
CA LYS A 84 20.75 -1.56 -9.66
C LYS A 84 20.90 -2.66 -8.61
N ASP A 85 22.01 -2.68 -7.89
CA ASP A 85 22.31 -3.77 -6.95
C ASP A 85 21.47 -3.61 -5.69
N THR A 86 21.42 -2.40 -5.12
CA THR A 86 20.54 -2.07 -3.99
C THR A 86 19.08 -2.29 -4.35
N TRP A 87 18.65 -1.81 -5.52
CA TRP A 87 17.29 -2.00 -6.02
C TRP A 87 16.89 -3.48 -6.13
N ARG A 88 17.79 -4.33 -6.64
CA ARG A 88 17.53 -5.77 -6.74
C ARG A 88 17.47 -6.47 -5.38
N ARG A 89 18.27 -6.04 -4.41
CA ARG A 89 18.25 -6.63 -3.06
C ARG A 89 16.99 -6.23 -2.28
N VAL A 90 16.60 -4.96 -2.37
CA VAL A 90 15.47 -4.39 -1.63
C VAL A 90 14.15 -4.75 -2.30
N ASP A 91 13.97 -4.37 -3.55
CA ASP A 91 12.66 -4.41 -4.23
C ASP A 91 12.39 -5.73 -4.98
N ARG A 92 13.44 -6.52 -5.24
CA ARG A 92 13.37 -7.80 -5.96
C ARG A 92 12.45 -7.73 -7.19
N PRO A 93 12.71 -6.78 -8.12
CA PRO A 93 11.79 -6.42 -9.19
C PRO A 93 11.65 -7.53 -10.22
N HIS A 94 10.55 -7.50 -10.98
CA HIS A 94 10.38 -8.37 -12.15
C HIS A 94 11.54 -8.21 -13.14
N GLY A 95 12.08 -9.30 -13.67
CA GLY A 95 13.32 -9.30 -14.47
C GLY A 95 13.29 -8.46 -15.76
N TYR A 96 12.11 -8.14 -16.28
CA TYR A 96 11.92 -7.23 -17.42
C TYR A 96 12.05 -5.75 -17.08
N LEU A 97 12.02 -5.38 -15.79
CA LEU A 97 12.18 -4.00 -15.36
C LEU A 97 13.65 -3.59 -15.43
N ASN A 98 13.86 -2.33 -15.80
CA ASN A 98 15.19 -1.73 -15.91
C ASN A 98 15.20 -0.42 -15.12
N ILE A 99 16.10 -0.34 -14.13
CA ILE A 99 16.17 0.80 -13.21
C ILE A 99 16.50 2.11 -13.93
N ASP A 100 17.40 2.10 -14.93
CA ASP A 100 17.78 3.31 -15.67
C ASP A 100 16.59 3.89 -16.44
N LYS A 101 15.76 3.02 -17.04
CA LYS A 101 14.50 3.42 -17.68
C LYS A 101 13.52 4.02 -16.67
N ILE A 102 13.37 3.39 -15.51
CA ILE A 102 12.47 3.87 -14.43
C ILE A 102 12.94 5.26 -13.94
N MET A 103 14.23 5.41 -13.67
CA MET A 103 14.81 6.66 -13.20
C MET A 103 14.69 7.78 -14.24
N THR A 104 14.93 7.47 -15.52
CA THR A 104 14.73 8.44 -16.60
C THR A 104 13.26 8.83 -16.72
N GLY A 105 12.35 7.84 -16.70
CA GLY A 105 10.90 8.07 -16.82
C GLY A 105 10.33 8.91 -15.69
N THR A 106 10.80 8.71 -14.45
CA THR A 106 10.37 9.50 -13.29
C THR A 106 10.91 10.93 -13.33
N ILE A 107 12.15 11.16 -13.77
CA ILE A 107 12.67 12.51 -14.02
C ILE A 107 11.83 13.23 -15.09
N ASP A 108 11.50 12.57 -16.20
CA ASP A 108 10.73 13.19 -17.26
C ASP A 108 9.28 13.46 -16.87
N PHE A 109 8.68 12.57 -16.07
CA PHE A 109 7.39 12.80 -15.44
C PHE A 109 7.45 14.03 -14.51
N ALA A 110 8.45 14.12 -13.63
CA ALA A 110 8.59 15.22 -12.68
C ALA A 110 8.69 16.60 -13.35
N LYS A 111 9.39 16.70 -14.49
CA LYS A 111 9.45 17.96 -15.29
C LYS A 111 8.09 18.41 -15.81
N SER A 112 7.22 17.45 -16.10
CA SER A 112 5.94 17.69 -16.77
C SER A 112 4.79 17.84 -15.79
N PHE A 113 4.85 17.13 -14.66
CA PHE A 113 3.81 17.09 -13.65
C PHE A 113 3.55 18.46 -13.02
N LYS A 114 2.26 18.82 -12.89
CA LYS A 114 1.82 20.14 -12.40
C LYS A 114 1.25 20.09 -10.98
N GLY A 115 0.99 18.89 -10.47
CA GLY A 115 0.57 18.69 -9.09
C GLY A 115 1.75 18.71 -8.13
N ILE A 116 1.50 18.26 -6.90
CA ILE A 116 2.51 18.13 -5.85
C ILE A 116 3.19 16.77 -5.99
N LEU A 117 4.48 16.78 -6.33
CA LEU A 117 5.29 15.57 -6.39
C LEU A 117 6.01 15.35 -5.06
N VAL A 118 5.90 14.16 -4.50
CA VAL A 118 6.70 13.73 -3.35
C VAL A 118 7.38 12.40 -3.64
N THR A 119 8.30 11.99 -2.77
CA THR A 119 8.90 10.66 -2.82
C THR A 119 8.82 9.95 -1.50
N GLU A 120 8.85 8.63 -1.53
CA GLU A 120 8.92 7.76 -0.36
C GLU A 120 10.08 6.79 -0.52
N THR A 121 10.90 6.67 0.52
CA THR A 121 12.02 5.72 0.58
C THR A 121 11.86 4.88 1.84
N MET A 122 11.66 3.57 1.67
CA MET A 122 11.69 2.61 2.77
C MET A 122 13.14 2.27 3.11
N LEU A 123 13.60 2.71 4.28
CA LEU A 123 14.95 2.48 4.77
C LEU A 123 15.00 1.19 5.59
N VAL A 124 15.89 0.28 5.21
CA VAL A 124 16.00 -1.07 5.76
C VAL A 124 17.43 -1.36 6.18
N SER A 125 17.59 -1.83 7.42
CA SER A 125 18.90 -2.05 8.02
C SER A 125 19.68 -3.15 7.30
N GLY A 126 20.92 -2.86 6.90
CA GLY A 126 21.80 -3.75 6.15
C GLY A 126 21.51 -3.86 4.65
N TYR A 127 20.45 -3.21 4.13
CA TYR A 127 20.05 -3.31 2.73
C TYR A 127 20.30 -2.03 1.94
N ASN A 128 19.78 -0.89 2.38
CA ASN A 128 19.93 0.40 1.69
C ASN A 128 20.28 1.57 2.65
N ASP A 129 20.63 1.25 3.89
CA ASP A 129 21.03 2.18 4.96
C ASP A 129 22.52 2.59 4.92
N LYS A 130 23.31 1.97 4.04
CA LYS A 130 24.72 2.34 3.86
C LYS A 130 24.85 3.73 3.23
N LYS A 131 25.87 4.47 3.65
CA LYS A 131 26.14 5.84 3.21
C LYS A 131 26.14 6.00 1.68
N GLU A 132 26.73 5.06 0.94
CA GLU A 132 26.80 5.14 -0.53
C GLU A 132 25.41 5.09 -1.18
N CYS A 133 24.52 4.25 -0.64
CA CYS A 133 23.14 4.12 -1.10
C CYS A 133 22.37 5.41 -0.84
N ILE A 134 22.52 5.96 0.37
CA ILE A 134 21.87 7.21 0.80
C ILE A 134 22.38 8.41 0.01
N ASP A 135 23.69 8.49 -0.23
CA ASP A 135 24.27 9.53 -1.09
C ASP A 135 23.70 9.44 -2.52
N GLY A 136 23.52 8.22 -3.04
CA GLY A 136 22.89 7.96 -4.33
C GLY A 136 21.45 8.47 -4.38
N ILE A 137 20.64 8.13 -3.37
CA ILE A 137 19.25 8.58 -3.25
C ILE A 137 19.19 10.10 -3.15
N GLY A 138 19.98 10.72 -2.27
CA GLY A 138 20.02 12.17 -2.09
C GLY A 138 20.36 12.91 -3.40
N LYS A 139 21.41 12.47 -4.11
CA LYS A 139 21.77 13.05 -5.43
C LYS A 139 20.67 12.86 -6.46
N TYR A 140 20.01 11.71 -6.44
CA TYR A 140 18.92 11.41 -7.36
C TYR A 140 17.70 12.29 -7.10
N LEU A 141 17.29 12.43 -5.84
CA LEU A 141 16.19 13.31 -5.44
C LEU A 141 16.49 14.78 -5.75
N GLY A 142 17.74 15.22 -5.67
CA GLY A 142 18.15 16.55 -6.12
C GLY A 142 17.94 16.81 -7.62
N LYS A 143 17.98 15.76 -8.45
CA LYS A 143 17.62 15.84 -9.88
C LYS A 143 16.11 15.84 -10.08
N LEU A 144 15.40 15.02 -9.31
CA LEU A 144 13.95 14.86 -9.38
C LEU A 144 13.20 16.11 -8.87
N LYS A 145 13.76 16.80 -7.88
CA LYS A 145 13.22 18.00 -7.23
C LYS A 145 11.77 17.84 -6.72
N PRO A 146 11.48 16.81 -5.89
CA PRO A 146 10.16 16.70 -5.28
C PRO A 146 9.91 17.86 -4.31
N SER A 147 8.65 18.12 -3.99
CA SER A 147 8.26 19.09 -2.95
C SER A 147 8.63 18.61 -1.54
N LYS A 148 8.62 17.29 -1.33
CA LYS A 148 8.97 16.64 -0.06
C LYS A 148 9.47 15.22 -0.30
N ALA A 149 10.40 14.75 0.52
CA ALA A 149 10.86 13.36 0.54
C ALA A 149 10.57 12.71 1.90
N TYR A 150 9.85 11.60 1.89
CA TYR A 150 9.54 10.82 3.07
C TYR A 150 10.54 9.68 3.26
N LEU A 151 11.05 9.53 4.48
CA LEU A 151 11.82 8.37 4.90
C LEU A 151 10.96 7.50 5.80
N LEU A 152 10.71 6.28 5.36
CA LEU A 152 9.92 5.29 6.07
C LEU A 152 10.85 4.23 6.66
N VAL A 153 10.36 3.54 7.68
CA VAL A 153 10.99 2.32 8.19
C VAL A 153 9.95 1.21 8.28
N PRO A 154 10.35 -0.07 8.26
CA PRO A 154 9.43 -1.16 8.55
C PRO A 154 8.81 -0.99 9.95
N THR A 155 7.53 -0.65 9.99
CA THR A 155 6.73 -0.56 11.22
C THR A 155 5.88 -1.81 11.44
N ARG A 156 5.63 -2.55 10.35
CA ARG A 156 5.01 -3.88 10.38
C ARG A 156 6.05 -4.95 10.08
N PRO A 157 5.87 -6.17 10.61
CA PRO A 157 6.75 -7.28 10.33
C PRO A 157 6.89 -7.54 8.82
N PRO A 158 8.12 -7.52 8.29
CA PRO A 158 8.37 -7.90 6.90
C PRO A 158 8.15 -9.40 6.67
N ALA A 159 7.99 -9.80 5.40
CA ALA A 159 7.91 -11.21 5.02
C ALA A 159 9.20 -12.00 5.34
N GLU A 160 10.34 -11.32 5.36
CA GLU A 160 11.65 -11.89 5.66
C GLU A 160 12.04 -11.56 7.10
N SER A 161 12.26 -12.57 7.93
CA SER A 161 12.52 -12.40 9.36
C SER A 161 13.83 -11.66 9.67
N CYS A 162 14.79 -11.64 8.74
CA CYS A 162 16.06 -10.92 8.88
C CYS A 162 15.94 -9.42 8.59
N VAL A 163 14.80 -8.94 8.10
CA VAL A 163 14.61 -7.52 7.75
C VAL A 163 14.23 -6.73 8.99
N GLN A 164 15.01 -5.68 9.26
CA GLN A 164 14.87 -4.84 10.44
C GLN A 164 14.87 -3.35 10.03
N ARG A 165 14.28 -2.51 10.88
CA ARG A 165 14.44 -1.06 10.74
C ARG A 165 15.87 -0.63 11.13
N PRO A 166 16.41 0.42 10.50
CA PRO A 166 17.64 1.06 10.95
C PRO A 166 17.52 1.60 12.37
N SER A 167 18.66 1.75 13.03
CA SER A 167 18.76 2.45 14.30
C SER A 167 18.38 3.94 14.14
N THR A 168 18.02 4.58 15.26
CA THR A 168 17.74 6.01 15.30
C THR A 168 18.91 6.86 14.80
N GLN A 169 20.14 6.39 15.03
CA GLN A 169 21.35 7.10 14.58
C GLN A 169 21.51 7.01 13.05
N GLU A 170 21.39 5.81 12.48
CA GLU A 170 21.45 5.61 11.03
C GLU A 170 20.34 6.37 10.31
N LEU A 171 19.12 6.40 10.87
CA LEU A 171 18.02 7.17 10.30
C LEU A 171 18.28 8.68 10.33
N LYS A 172 18.86 9.21 11.42
CA LYS A 172 19.26 10.63 11.51
C LYS A 172 20.34 10.98 10.50
N GLU A 173 21.32 10.09 10.30
CA GLU A 173 22.37 10.27 9.30
C GLU A 173 21.80 10.26 7.89
N ALA A 174 20.89 9.32 7.59
CA ALA A 174 20.18 9.25 6.32
C ALA A 174 19.37 10.53 6.04
N PHE A 175 18.58 10.96 7.03
CA PHE A 175 17.79 12.18 6.98
C PHE A 175 18.65 13.41 6.64
N ASN A 176 19.74 13.62 7.39
CA ASN A 176 20.61 14.77 7.18
C ASN A 176 21.30 14.73 5.82
N THR A 177 21.77 13.54 5.42
CA THR A 177 22.46 13.35 4.13
C THR A 177 21.54 13.66 2.95
N ILE A 178 20.32 13.10 2.95
CA ILE A 178 19.34 13.34 1.87
C ILE A 178 18.92 14.80 1.85
N ARG A 179 18.60 15.40 3.00
CA ARG A 179 18.22 16.81 3.10
C ARG A 179 19.30 17.73 2.52
N ASN A 180 20.56 17.47 2.84
CA ASN A 180 21.70 18.28 2.39
C ASN A 180 21.99 18.12 0.90
N LEU A 181 21.95 16.89 0.37
CA LEU A 181 22.26 16.61 -1.04
C LEU A 181 21.12 16.99 -1.99
N ALA A 182 19.88 16.75 -1.59
CA ALA A 182 18.71 16.99 -2.43
C ALA A 182 18.16 18.42 -2.31
N HIS A 183 18.54 19.15 -1.24
CA HIS A 183 17.98 20.46 -0.90
C HIS A 183 16.44 20.45 -0.84
N VAL A 184 15.87 19.39 -0.26
CA VAL A 184 14.43 19.18 -0.14
C VAL A 184 14.02 19.04 1.33
N GLU A 185 12.77 19.36 1.64
CA GLU A 185 12.18 18.99 2.92
C GLU A 185 12.13 17.47 3.04
N VAL A 186 12.70 16.94 4.13
CA VAL A 186 12.66 15.51 4.44
C VAL A 186 11.81 15.31 5.69
N GLU A 187 11.00 14.26 5.72
CA GLU A 187 10.16 13.90 6.86
C GLU A 187 10.28 12.40 7.14
N CYS A 188 10.51 12.03 8.39
CA CYS A 188 10.58 10.61 8.79
C CYS A 188 9.21 10.14 9.28
N ILE A 189 8.66 9.10 8.65
CA ILE A 189 7.44 8.41 9.08
C ILE A 189 7.88 7.10 9.74
N THR A 190 8.04 7.15 11.06
CA THR A 190 8.55 6.01 11.86
C THR A 190 7.57 5.52 12.92
N GLY A 191 6.37 6.11 12.98
CA GLY A 191 5.32 5.75 13.93
C GLY A 191 4.38 4.68 13.37
N ASP A 192 3.74 3.94 14.29
CA ASP A 192 2.65 3.05 13.94
C ASP A 192 1.42 3.88 13.53
N GLU A 193 0.96 3.74 12.28
CA GLU A 193 -0.33 4.30 11.89
C GLU A 193 -1.44 3.67 12.77
N GLY A 194 -2.36 4.51 13.25
CA GLY A 194 -3.56 4.02 13.92
C GLY A 194 -4.42 3.26 12.91
N GLU A 195 -4.46 1.94 13.01
CA GLU A 195 -5.17 1.10 12.04
C GLU A 195 -6.69 1.29 12.19
N SER A 196 -7.34 1.75 11.11
CA SER A 196 -8.80 1.81 11.01
C SER A 196 -9.27 0.85 9.91
N PHE A 197 -9.70 -0.33 10.31
CA PHE A 197 -10.27 -1.32 9.41
C PHE A 197 -11.79 -1.25 9.43
N PHE A 198 -12.40 -1.39 8.26
CA PHE A 198 -13.85 -1.53 8.12
C PHE A 198 -14.20 -3.01 8.17
N PHE A 199 -15.06 -3.39 9.11
CA PHE A 199 -15.58 -4.74 9.25
C PHE A 199 -17.08 -4.75 9.00
N THR A 200 -17.51 -5.70 8.19
CA THR A 200 -18.91 -6.11 7.99
C THR A 200 -19.41 -6.92 9.19
N ASP A 201 -20.62 -7.45 9.10
CA ASP A 201 -21.18 -8.35 10.12
C ASP A 201 -20.47 -9.72 10.14
N ASP A 202 -19.74 -10.08 9.08
CA ASP A 202 -18.93 -11.30 9.00
C ASP A 202 -17.46 -11.02 9.37
N ILE A 203 -17.27 -10.77 10.66
CA ILE A 203 -16.01 -10.30 11.25
C ILE A 203 -14.87 -11.31 11.03
N ILE A 204 -15.16 -12.62 11.08
CA ILE A 204 -14.13 -13.65 10.92
C ILE A 204 -13.58 -13.61 9.50
N ASN A 205 -14.45 -13.54 8.49
CA ASN A 205 -13.99 -13.48 7.10
C ASN A 205 -13.27 -12.17 6.78
N ASP A 206 -13.69 -11.05 7.37
CA ASP A 206 -13.01 -9.77 7.20
C ASP A 206 -11.64 -9.77 7.87
N LEU A 207 -11.55 -10.25 9.12
CA LEU A 207 -10.30 -10.42 9.84
C LEU A 207 -9.34 -11.32 9.05
N LEU A 208 -9.81 -12.47 8.57
CA LEU A 208 -9.01 -13.37 7.74
C LEU A 208 -8.59 -12.71 6.43
N SER A 209 -9.43 -11.89 5.80
CA SER A 209 -9.10 -11.19 4.55
C SER A 209 -7.99 -10.16 4.76
N ILE A 210 -8.05 -9.41 5.86
CA ILE A 210 -7.05 -8.42 6.27
C ILE A 210 -5.72 -9.13 6.59
N ILE A 211 -5.76 -10.13 7.48
CA ILE A 211 -4.62 -10.94 7.91
C ILE A 211 -3.99 -11.74 6.74
N SER A 212 -4.71 -11.96 5.64
CA SER A 212 -4.19 -12.63 4.43
C SER A 212 -3.21 -11.76 3.63
N VAL A 213 -3.31 -10.43 3.75
CA VAL A 213 -2.53 -9.50 2.92
C VAL A 213 -1.56 -8.65 3.74
N HIS A 214 -1.71 -8.60 5.07
CA HIS A 214 -0.72 -8.00 5.96
C HIS A 214 -0.80 -8.57 7.39
N PRO A 215 0.30 -8.59 8.15
CA PRO A 215 0.26 -8.81 9.58
C PRO A 215 -0.62 -7.77 10.29
N VAL A 216 -1.37 -8.20 11.32
CA VAL A 216 -2.22 -7.32 12.14
C VAL A 216 -1.78 -7.40 13.60
N ARG A 217 -1.73 -6.25 14.27
CA ARG A 217 -1.27 -6.15 15.66
C ARG A 217 -2.35 -6.59 16.66
N GLU A 218 -1.93 -7.16 17.78
CA GLU A 218 -2.83 -7.70 18.82
C GLU A 218 -3.82 -6.68 19.38
N ASP A 219 -3.38 -5.45 19.66
CA ASP A 219 -4.22 -4.36 20.16
C ASP A 219 -5.35 -3.99 19.18
N VAL A 220 -5.13 -4.14 17.88
CA VAL A 220 -6.14 -3.87 16.84
C VAL A 220 -7.18 -4.99 16.82
N ILE A 221 -6.75 -6.25 16.96
CA ILE A 221 -7.66 -7.38 17.10
C ILE A 221 -8.46 -7.26 18.39
N ASP A 222 -7.81 -6.95 19.51
CA ASP A 222 -8.46 -6.80 20.82
C ASP A 222 -9.48 -5.66 20.81
N LYS A 223 -9.15 -4.53 20.18
CA LYS A 223 -10.09 -3.42 20.01
C LYS A 223 -11.30 -3.85 19.17
N LEU A 224 -11.09 -4.57 18.08
CA LEU A 224 -12.18 -5.11 17.26
C LEU A 224 -13.09 -6.04 18.05
N LEU A 225 -12.51 -7.01 18.77
CA LEU A 225 -13.26 -7.97 19.57
C LEU A 225 -14.09 -7.23 20.63
N LYS A 226 -13.49 -6.24 21.29
CA LYS A 226 -14.16 -5.41 22.30
C LYS A 226 -15.30 -4.58 21.71
N ASP A 227 -15.08 -3.87 20.60
CA ASP A 227 -16.07 -3.01 19.94
C ASP A 227 -17.29 -3.82 19.45
N ARG A 228 -17.12 -5.13 19.23
CA ARG A 228 -18.16 -6.06 18.75
C ARG A 228 -18.64 -7.05 19.80
N ASN A 229 -18.19 -6.93 21.05
CA ASN A 229 -18.52 -7.81 22.16
C ASN A 229 -18.30 -9.31 21.83
N LEU A 230 -17.21 -9.61 21.13
CA LEU A 230 -16.77 -10.95 20.78
C LEU A 230 -15.68 -11.44 21.71
N ASP A 231 -15.66 -12.75 21.96
CA ASP A 231 -14.69 -13.38 22.83
C ASP A 231 -13.41 -13.77 22.08
N ARG A 232 -12.28 -13.70 22.78
CA ARG A 232 -10.95 -14.00 22.25
C ARG A 232 -10.74 -15.48 21.90
N THR A 233 -11.62 -16.37 22.36
CA THR A 233 -11.70 -17.77 21.93
C THR A 233 -11.75 -17.93 20.42
N ILE A 234 -12.32 -16.98 19.68
CA ILE A 234 -12.32 -17.00 18.21
C ILE A 234 -10.89 -17.02 17.66
N ILE A 235 -10.00 -16.16 18.18
CA ILE A 235 -8.59 -16.08 17.76
C ILE A 235 -7.86 -17.36 18.16
N ASN A 236 -8.08 -17.84 19.38
CA ASN A 236 -7.48 -19.09 19.85
C ASN A 236 -7.89 -20.28 18.98
N ASN A 237 -9.15 -20.36 18.57
CA ASN A 237 -9.65 -21.39 17.67
C ASN A 237 -8.98 -21.31 16.29
N LEU A 238 -8.81 -20.11 15.74
CA LEU A 238 -8.12 -19.93 14.45
C LEU A 238 -6.64 -20.35 14.50
N ILE A 239 -5.96 -20.11 15.63
CA ILE A 239 -4.59 -20.58 15.86
C ILE A 239 -4.56 -22.11 15.99
N GLN A 240 -5.47 -22.70 16.77
CA GLN A 240 -5.57 -24.16 16.94
C GLN A 240 -5.90 -24.87 15.63
N GLN A 241 -6.74 -24.26 14.79
CA GLN A 241 -7.07 -24.75 13.44
C GLN A 241 -5.95 -24.47 12.42
N ASN A 242 -4.83 -23.87 12.85
CA ASN A 242 -3.67 -23.58 12.01
C ASN A 242 -3.99 -22.64 10.82
N ILE A 243 -5.03 -21.81 10.96
CA ILE A 243 -5.48 -20.84 9.94
C ILE A 243 -4.66 -19.56 10.04
N ILE A 244 -4.33 -19.14 11.26
CA ILE A 244 -3.48 -17.98 11.54
C ILE A 244 -2.33 -18.40 12.46
N GLU A 245 -1.24 -17.64 12.40
CA GLU A 245 -0.09 -17.80 13.29
C GLU A 245 0.21 -16.49 14.02
N GLU A 246 0.65 -16.60 15.27
CA GLU A 246 1.11 -15.46 16.08
C GLU A 246 2.64 -15.43 16.14
N PHE A 247 3.20 -14.23 16.16
CA PHE A 247 4.64 -14.04 16.32
C PHE A 247 4.95 -12.66 16.93
N MET A 248 6.19 -12.49 17.39
CA MET A 248 6.65 -11.26 18.03
C MET A 248 7.52 -10.44 17.09
N TYR A 249 7.27 -9.13 17.03
CA TYR A 249 8.11 -8.17 16.32
C TYR A 249 8.20 -6.88 17.14
N GLU A 250 9.41 -6.43 17.43
CA GLU A 250 9.68 -5.23 18.26
C GLU A 250 8.92 -5.21 19.60
N ASN A 251 8.91 -6.34 20.31
CA ASN A 251 8.18 -6.53 21.58
C ASN A 251 6.65 -6.40 21.47
N LYS A 252 6.09 -6.42 20.26
CA LYS A 252 4.65 -6.41 20.00
C LYS A 252 4.24 -7.72 19.34
N LYS A 253 3.03 -8.19 19.65
CA LYS A 253 2.47 -9.41 19.06
C LYS A 253 1.68 -9.07 17.79
N PHE A 254 1.90 -9.87 16.75
CA PHE A 254 1.22 -9.79 15.46
C PHE A 254 0.63 -11.15 15.07
N PHE A 255 -0.39 -11.10 14.21
CA PHE A 255 -1.06 -12.26 13.62
C PHE A 255 -1.01 -12.18 12.09
N ILE A 256 -0.69 -13.28 11.42
CA ILE A 256 -0.69 -13.42 9.95
C ILE A 256 -1.42 -14.71 9.54
N ARG A 257 -1.94 -14.77 8.31
CA ARG A 257 -2.58 -15.97 7.79
C ARG A 257 -1.51 -16.99 7.44
N LYS A 258 -1.68 -18.21 7.92
CA LYS A 258 -0.83 -19.30 7.51
C LYS A 258 -1.16 -19.67 6.06
N SER A 259 -0.16 -19.64 5.19
CA SER A 259 -0.34 -20.06 3.79
C SER A 259 -0.63 -21.55 3.77
N GLY A 260 -1.91 -21.93 3.72
CA GLY A 260 -2.30 -23.31 3.44
C GLY A 260 -1.79 -23.71 2.05
N GLU A 261 -1.40 -24.98 1.91
CA GLU A 261 -1.06 -25.59 0.62
C GLU A 261 -2.06 -25.13 -0.45
N ARG A 262 -1.54 -24.53 -1.52
CA ARG A 262 -2.34 -24.32 -2.74
C ARG A 262 -2.89 -25.67 -3.12
N SER A 263 -4.20 -25.84 -3.02
CA SER A 263 -4.91 -26.94 -3.66
C SER A 263 -4.53 -26.92 -5.13
N THR A 264 -3.72 -27.90 -5.53
CA THR A 264 -3.47 -28.24 -6.92
C THR A 264 -4.81 -28.71 -7.49
N GLY A 265 -5.58 -27.76 -8.00
CA GLY A 265 -6.73 -28.06 -8.85
C GLY A 265 -6.22 -28.84 -10.05
N ASN A 266 -6.60 -30.12 -10.11
CA ASN A 266 -6.49 -30.94 -11.30
C ASN A 266 -7.36 -30.31 -12.41
N GLU A 267 -6.78 -29.40 -13.18
CA GLU A 267 -7.29 -29.08 -14.51
C GLU A 267 -6.91 -30.24 -15.43
N THR A 268 -7.84 -31.19 -15.57
CA THR A 268 -7.81 -32.18 -16.63
C THR A 268 -8.11 -31.48 -17.95
N ASN A 269 -7.05 -31.00 -18.60
CA ASN A 269 -7.12 -30.53 -19.98
C ASN A 269 -7.26 -31.73 -20.91
N SER A 270 -8.48 -31.93 -21.39
CA SER A 270 -8.76 -32.65 -22.63
C SER A 270 -8.39 -31.74 -23.82
N ALA A 271 -7.38 -32.11 -24.62
CA ALA A 271 -7.33 -31.80 -26.06
C ALA A 271 -6.10 -32.41 -26.76
N LYS A 272 -6.42 -33.27 -27.73
CA LYS A 272 -5.82 -33.36 -29.08
C LYS A 272 -4.39 -33.94 -29.19
N SER A 273 -4.33 -35.21 -29.55
CA SER A 273 -3.38 -35.69 -30.56
C SER A 273 -4.16 -36.15 -31.80
N SER A 274 -4.03 -35.38 -32.87
CA SER A 274 -4.27 -35.79 -34.24
C SER A 274 -2.94 -36.20 -34.89
N SER A 275 -3.03 -37.14 -35.82
CA SER A 275 -2.03 -37.63 -36.79
C SER A 275 -0.86 -38.46 -36.27
N SER A 276 -0.89 -39.78 -36.52
CA SER A 276 -0.16 -40.36 -37.67
C SER A 276 -0.33 -41.89 -37.75
N THR A 277 -1.30 -42.34 -38.55
CA THR A 277 -1.15 -43.37 -39.59
C THR A 277 -2.32 -43.28 -40.57
#